data_AF-A0A482WNU7-F1
#
_entry.id   AF-A0A482WNU7-F1
#
_cell.length_a   1.000
_cell.length_b   1.000
_cell.length_c   1.000
_cell.angle_alpha   90.00
_cell.angle_beta   90.00
_cell.angle_gamma   90.00
#
_symmetry.space_group_name_H-M   'P 1'
#
loop_
_entity.id
_entity.type
_entity.pdbx_description
1 polymer ?
#
loop_
_entity_poly.entity_id
_entity_poly.type
_entity_poly.pdbx_seq_one_letter_code
_entity_poly.pdbx_strand_id
1 'polypeptide(L)'
;MDDPEKRPQFGNRHLLDKNDTFQHNAWDNVQWNDEQKAKAEEKVNEQMSKLISEERQKELQSTADKSWDAFYSIHQNRFFKDRHWLFTEFPELAPNLDQEKTTNEETNPSKQIDNSSNPDSNPENILKQTELLTIKDKSTENDSKDFENQGKRLEDTSAKSSNSEILESVTSETALKHSTSNGESSNSKILESVTSKTASKNLTSNCSNFESLGSISLTSCSEIVRKKNILEIGCGVGNSIFPILQYSKDPNLFVYGCDFSSTAIDVLKQSKHYDTARCNAFVCDITQEDWRAPFEFESLDIVIIIFVLSAIHPDKVTSVINKVYKYLRPGGLAVFRDYGRYDMAQLRFKPGQCLRKNFYAKGDGTFVYYFTKEEVGELFTKAGFTQVQLLEDKRLQVNRGKRIEMYRVWIQGKFRKPE
;
A
#
# COMPACT_ATOMS: atom_id res chain seq x y z
N MET A 1 2.56 -14.09 -38.43
CA MET A 1 2.46 -15.32 -37.62
C MET A 1 3.41 -15.09 -36.46
N ASP A 2 2.87 -14.50 -35.40
CA ASP A 2 3.62 -14.23 -34.19
C ASP A 2 3.51 -15.44 -33.28
N ASP A 3 4.65 -15.93 -32.80
CA ASP A 3 4.74 -17.07 -31.89
C ASP A 3 4.08 -16.72 -30.55
N PRO A 4 2.91 -17.32 -30.21
CA PRO A 4 2.14 -16.98 -29.02
C PRO A 4 2.79 -17.47 -27.71
N GLU A 5 3.95 -18.13 -27.76
CA GLU A 5 4.60 -18.72 -26.58
C GLU A 5 5.81 -17.97 -26.02
N LYS A 6 6.26 -16.86 -26.62
CA LYS A 6 7.43 -16.13 -26.11
C LYS A 6 7.10 -14.86 -25.33
N ARG A 7 7.01 -15.00 -24.01
CA ARG A 7 7.15 -13.87 -23.06
C ARG A 7 8.58 -13.30 -23.11
N PRO A 8 8.77 -11.98 -22.89
CA PRO A 8 10.06 -11.43 -22.48
C PRO A 8 10.47 -12.09 -21.15
N GLN A 9 11.54 -12.87 -21.20
CA GLN A 9 11.92 -13.82 -20.17
C GLN A 9 12.58 -13.11 -18.97
N PHE A 10 11.83 -12.87 -17.89
CA PHE A 10 12.40 -12.59 -16.57
C PHE A 10 12.75 -13.92 -15.90
N GLY A 11 13.94 -14.06 -15.31
CA GLY A 11 14.32 -15.25 -14.53
C GLY A 11 15.34 -16.22 -15.16
N ASN A 12 16.27 -15.75 -15.99
CA ASN A 12 17.21 -16.61 -16.74
C ASN A 12 18.54 -16.92 -16.04
N ARG A 13 18.77 -16.38 -14.84
CA ARG A 13 20.04 -16.60 -14.13
C ARG A 13 19.89 -17.78 -13.18
N HIS A 14 20.15 -18.99 -13.66
CA HIS A 14 20.13 -20.18 -12.82
C HIS A 14 21.51 -20.45 -12.22
N LEU A 15 21.59 -20.56 -10.89
CA LEU A 15 22.82 -20.94 -10.21
C LEU A 15 23.00 -22.46 -10.36
N LEU A 16 23.88 -22.88 -11.27
CA LEU A 16 24.17 -24.29 -11.52
C LEU A 16 25.35 -24.79 -10.67
N ASP A 17 26.37 -23.96 -10.49
CA ASP A 17 27.50 -24.22 -9.59
C ASP A 17 27.49 -23.20 -8.44
N LYS A 18 27.58 -23.70 -7.20
CA LYS A 18 27.68 -22.87 -6.00
C LYS A 18 28.92 -21.96 -6.00
N ASN A 19 30.00 -22.35 -6.68
CA ASN A 19 31.19 -21.52 -6.81
C ASN A 19 30.92 -20.22 -7.58
N ASP A 20 29.85 -20.19 -8.38
CA ASP A 20 29.49 -19.03 -9.19
C ASP A 20 28.64 -18.00 -8.44
N THR A 21 28.30 -18.25 -7.17
CA THR A 21 27.37 -17.43 -6.37
C THR A 21 27.61 -15.92 -6.50
N PHE A 22 28.87 -15.47 -6.56
CA PHE A 22 29.22 -14.05 -6.64
C PHE A 22 29.42 -13.49 -8.06
N GLN A 23 29.25 -14.29 -9.12
CA GLN A 23 29.40 -13.85 -10.52
C GLN A 23 28.30 -12.90 -10.98
N HIS A 24 27.09 -12.99 -10.40
CA HIS A 24 25.98 -12.07 -10.61
C HIS A 24 25.51 -11.46 -9.29
N ASN A 25 24.71 -10.40 -9.34
CA ASN A 25 24.13 -9.78 -8.12
C ASN A 25 22.89 -10.53 -7.63
N ALA A 26 22.25 -11.31 -8.52
CA ALA A 26 21.10 -12.14 -8.21
C ALA A 26 21.03 -13.37 -9.13
N TRP A 27 20.46 -14.43 -8.58
CA TRP A 27 20.12 -15.69 -9.24
C TRP A 27 18.63 -15.99 -9.00
N ASP A 28 17.99 -16.55 -10.01
CA ASP A 28 16.56 -16.78 -10.10
C ASP A 28 16.23 -18.27 -9.91
N ASN A 29 15.01 -18.56 -9.41
CA ASN A 29 14.48 -19.92 -9.24
C ASN A 29 15.36 -20.84 -8.34
N VAL A 30 15.95 -20.26 -7.29
CA VAL A 30 16.85 -21.00 -6.40
C VAL A 30 16.06 -21.99 -5.56
N GLN A 31 16.30 -23.28 -5.80
CA GLN A 31 15.66 -24.36 -5.06
C GLN A 31 16.41 -24.64 -3.77
N TRP A 32 15.65 -24.78 -2.69
CA TRP A 32 16.20 -25.21 -1.40
C TRP A 32 16.16 -26.73 -1.31
N ASN A 33 17.26 -27.31 -0.83
CA ASN A 33 17.28 -28.72 -0.46
C ASN A 33 16.53 -28.95 0.86
N ASP A 34 16.27 -30.21 1.19
CA ASP A 34 15.48 -30.56 2.38
C ASP A 34 16.19 -30.20 3.69
N GLU A 35 17.52 -30.19 3.70
CA GLU A 35 18.32 -29.75 4.85
C GLU A 35 18.14 -28.25 5.12
N GLN A 36 18.16 -27.41 4.08
CA GLN A 36 17.92 -25.97 4.19
C GLN A 36 16.50 -25.68 4.69
N LYS A 37 15.50 -26.41 4.18
CA LYS A 37 14.12 -26.29 4.67
C LYS A 37 14.01 -26.70 6.14
N ALA A 38 14.62 -27.82 6.53
CA ALA A 38 14.62 -28.28 7.92
C ALA A 38 15.25 -27.25 8.86
N LYS A 39 16.41 -26.67 8.49
CA LYS A 39 17.08 -25.62 9.27
C LYS A 39 16.23 -24.35 9.40
N ALA A 40 15.53 -23.96 8.33
CA ALA A 40 14.65 -22.81 8.38
C ALA A 40 13.42 -23.05 9.25
N GLU A 41 12.82 -24.23 9.20
CA GLU A 41 11.72 -24.61 10.09
C GLU A 41 12.17 -24.67 11.54
N GLU A 42 13.34 -25.25 11.82
CA GLU A 42 13.96 -25.22 13.15
C GLU A 42 14.13 -23.79 13.65
N LYS A 43 14.62 -22.88 12.78
CA LYS A 43 14.79 -21.47 13.13
C LYS A 43 13.47 -20.77 13.44
N VAL A 44 12.41 -21.03 12.66
CA VAL A 44 11.07 -20.50 12.95
C VAL A 44 10.54 -21.03 14.28
N ASN A 45 10.79 -22.29 14.59
CA ASN A 45 10.39 -22.87 15.88
C ASN A 45 11.18 -22.29 17.05
N GLU A 46 12.48 -22.03 16.88
CA GLU A 46 13.31 -21.32 17.88
C GLU A 46 12.76 -19.92 18.16
N GLN A 47 12.35 -19.18 17.12
CA GLN A 47 11.77 -17.84 17.27
C GLN A 47 10.48 -17.84 18.09
N MET A 48 9.74 -18.94 18.07
CA MET A 48 8.51 -19.12 18.85
C MET A 48 8.75 -19.43 20.33
N SER A 49 9.99 -19.70 20.74
CA SER A 49 10.34 -19.98 22.14
C SER A 49 10.01 -18.84 23.11
N LYS A 50 9.89 -17.61 22.60
CA LYS A 50 9.44 -16.44 23.35
C LYS A 50 8.57 -15.56 22.47
N LEU A 51 7.31 -15.40 22.85
CA LEU A 51 6.39 -14.48 22.20
C LEU A 51 6.47 -13.08 22.82
N ILE A 52 6.04 -12.08 22.06
CA ILE A 52 5.74 -10.74 22.55
C ILE A 52 4.59 -10.85 23.55
N SER A 53 4.69 -10.17 24.70
CA SER A 53 3.64 -10.16 25.72
C SER A 53 2.32 -9.60 25.17
N GLU A 54 1.18 -10.08 25.68
CA GLU A 54 -0.13 -9.61 25.23
C GLU A 54 -0.32 -8.09 25.37
N GLU A 55 0.22 -7.51 26.44
CA GLU A 55 0.22 -6.06 26.66
C GLU A 55 0.95 -5.33 25.53
N ARG A 56 2.15 -5.79 25.18
CA ARG A 56 2.92 -5.20 24.08
C ARG A 56 2.27 -5.44 22.72
N GLN A 57 1.61 -6.58 22.51
CA GLN A 57 0.82 -6.82 21.29
C GLN A 57 -0.32 -5.81 21.14
N LYS A 58 -1.07 -5.56 22.23
CA LYS A 58 -2.14 -4.54 22.26
C LYS A 58 -1.60 -3.14 22.01
N GLU A 59 -0.47 -2.79 22.64
CA GLU A 59 0.19 -1.50 22.44
C GLU A 59 0.57 -1.30 20.97
N LEU A 60 1.28 -2.26 20.37
CA LEU A 60 1.69 -2.22 18.96
C LEU A 60 0.48 -2.09 18.03
N GLN A 61 -0.60 -2.82 18.30
CA GLN A 61 -1.82 -2.73 17.50
C GLN A 61 -2.51 -1.37 17.63
N SER A 62 -2.55 -0.79 18.84
CA SER A 62 -3.17 0.53 19.10
C SER A 62 -2.37 1.72 18.58
N THR A 63 -1.11 1.50 18.20
CA THR A 63 -0.18 2.55 17.74
C THR A 63 0.35 2.30 16.34
N ALA A 64 -0.25 1.35 15.61
CA ALA A 64 0.19 0.95 14.29
C ALA A 64 0.15 2.10 13.26
N ASP A 65 -0.84 2.99 13.37
CA ASP A 65 -0.97 4.23 12.58
C ASP A 65 0.27 5.13 12.79
N LYS A 66 0.62 5.37 14.06
CA LYS A 66 1.75 6.21 14.46
C LYS A 66 3.08 5.62 14.00
N SER A 67 3.23 4.28 14.04
CA SER A 67 4.42 3.60 13.53
C SER A 67 4.61 3.83 12.03
N TRP A 68 3.53 3.76 11.23
CA TRP A 68 3.62 4.06 9.80
C TRP A 68 3.84 5.55 9.53
N ASP A 69 3.17 6.45 10.25
CA ASP A 69 3.41 7.89 10.13
C ASP A 69 4.86 8.27 10.49
N ALA A 70 5.43 7.67 11.54
CA ALA A 70 6.83 7.86 11.91
C ALA A 70 7.78 7.34 10.84
N PHE A 71 7.50 6.15 10.28
CA PHE A 71 8.26 5.58 9.18
C PHE A 71 8.32 6.55 7.99
N TYR A 72 7.17 7.03 7.51
CA TYR A 72 7.12 7.93 6.36
C TYR A 72 7.65 9.35 6.67
N SER A 73 7.57 9.81 7.92
CA SER A 73 8.18 11.07 8.35
C SER A 73 9.71 11.04 8.21
N ILE A 74 10.33 9.92 8.58
CA ILE A 74 11.79 9.72 8.51
C ILE A 74 12.23 9.50 7.05
N HIS A 75 11.49 8.67 6.32
CA HIS A 75 11.95 8.12 5.06
C HIS A 75 11.44 8.86 3.82
N GLN A 76 10.28 9.49 3.89
CA GLN A 76 9.63 10.19 2.76
C GLN A 76 9.63 9.29 1.49
N ASN A 77 10.06 9.83 0.35
CA ASN A 77 10.19 9.10 -0.92
C ASN A 77 11.57 8.46 -1.16
N ARG A 78 12.40 8.32 -0.12
CA ARG A 78 13.80 7.89 -0.27
C ARG A 78 14.05 6.42 0.10
N PHE A 79 13.07 5.74 0.69
CA PHE A 79 13.24 4.36 1.16
C PHE A 79 12.86 3.34 0.09
N PHE A 80 11.62 3.40 -0.39
CA PHE A 80 11.16 2.55 -1.48
C PHE A 80 11.47 3.22 -2.81
N LYS A 81 11.90 2.43 -3.78
CA LYS A 81 12.14 2.88 -5.15
C LYS A 81 10.85 2.78 -5.97
N ASP A 82 10.82 3.50 -7.08
CA ASP A 82 9.74 3.38 -8.06
C ASP A 82 9.63 1.96 -8.60
N ARG A 83 8.40 1.44 -8.63
CA ARG A 83 8.10 0.05 -8.94
C ARG A 83 7.91 -0.20 -10.43
N HIS A 84 8.87 0.27 -11.23
CA HIS A 84 8.90 0.07 -12.69
C HIS A 84 8.80 -1.39 -13.12
N TRP A 85 9.29 -2.30 -12.28
CA TRP A 85 9.20 -3.75 -12.49
C TRP A 85 7.76 -4.29 -12.52
N LEU A 86 6.78 -3.54 -11.98
CA LEU A 86 5.38 -3.96 -11.96
C LEU A 86 4.83 -4.24 -13.34
N PHE A 87 5.25 -3.49 -14.35
CA PHE A 87 4.72 -3.65 -15.70
C PHE A 87 5.23 -4.92 -16.39
N THR A 88 6.38 -5.44 -15.95
CA THR A 88 6.89 -6.73 -16.41
C THR A 88 6.12 -7.88 -15.77
N GLU A 89 5.82 -7.80 -14.47
CA GLU A 89 5.12 -8.85 -13.71
C GLU A 89 3.60 -8.83 -13.94
N PHE A 90 3.04 -7.63 -14.09
CA PHE A 90 1.63 -7.31 -14.24
C PHE A 90 1.42 -6.40 -15.47
N PRO A 91 1.59 -6.92 -16.69
CA PRO A 91 1.39 -6.16 -17.92
C PRO A 91 -0.01 -5.56 -18.06
N GLU A 92 -1.01 -6.10 -17.34
CA GLU A 92 -2.39 -5.58 -17.28
C GLU A 92 -2.48 -4.14 -16.74
N LEU A 93 -1.46 -3.69 -16.00
CA LEU A 93 -1.36 -2.33 -15.46
C LEU A 93 -0.97 -1.29 -16.52
N ALA A 94 -0.31 -1.70 -17.61
CA ALA A 94 0.08 -0.83 -18.69
C ALA A 94 0.22 -1.62 -20.02
N PRO A 95 -0.91 -2.02 -20.63
CA PRO A 95 -0.93 -2.94 -21.77
C PRO A 95 -0.26 -2.39 -23.04
N ASN A 96 -0.05 -1.08 -23.15
CA ASN A 96 0.51 -0.44 -24.35
C ASN A 96 2.02 -0.15 -24.27
N LEU A 97 2.71 -0.57 -23.19
CA LEU A 97 4.13 -0.26 -23.00
C LEU A 97 5.06 -0.84 -24.07
N ASP A 98 4.73 -1.99 -24.64
CA ASP A 98 5.60 -2.65 -25.62
C ASP A 98 5.48 -2.05 -27.04
N GLN A 99 4.44 -1.25 -27.32
CA GLN A 99 4.27 -0.59 -28.62
C GLN A 99 5.22 0.59 -28.83
N GLU A 100 5.73 1.22 -27.76
CA GLU A 100 6.69 2.34 -27.88
C GLU A 100 8.16 1.91 -28.05
N LYS A 101 8.50 0.65 -27.71
CA LYS A 101 9.86 0.12 -27.90
C LYS A 101 10.17 -0.11 -29.39
N THR A 102 9.18 -0.50 -30.18
CA THR A 102 9.35 -0.79 -31.62
C THR A 102 9.48 0.46 -32.49
N THR A 103 9.13 1.65 -31.98
CA THR A 103 9.23 2.92 -32.75
C THR A 103 10.53 3.71 -32.55
N ASN A 104 11.36 3.36 -31.57
CA ASN A 104 12.52 4.17 -31.16
C ASN A 104 13.90 3.47 -31.31
N GLU A 105 13.97 2.28 -31.92
CA GLU A 105 15.22 1.50 -31.99
C GLU A 105 16.17 1.83 -33.17
N GLU A 106 15.92 2.85 -33.99
CA GLU A 106 16.84 3.18 -35.10
C GLU A 106 17.98 4.17 -34.79
N THR A 107 18.09 4.78 -33.60
CA THR A 107 19.25 5.64 -33.31
C THR A 107 19.68 5.68 -31.84
N ASN A 108 20.51 4.73 -31.39
CA ASN A 108 21.67 4.94 -30.49
C ASN A 108 22.22 3.62 -29.89
N PRO A 109 23.41 3.14 -30.30
CA PRO A 109 24.05 1.99 -29.68
C PRO A 109 24.94 2.45 -28.51
N SER A 110 24.37 2.86 -27.36
CA SER A 110 25.19 3.14 -26.15
C SER A 110 24.43 3.32 -24.83
N LYS A 111 23.25 2.72 -24.66
CA LYS A 111 22.66 2.54 -23.31
C LYS A 111 22.28 1.08 -23.09
N GLN A 112 23.25 0.28 -22.65
CA GLN A 112 22.93 -0.90 -21.87
C GLN A 112 22.29 -0.43 -20.56
N ILE A 113 20.96 -0.37 -20.54
CA ILE A 113 20.20 -0.30 -19.30
C ILE A 113 20.36 -1.69 -18.67
N ASP A 114 21.13 -1.77 -17.59
CA ASP A 114 21.22 -2.97 -16.76
C ASP A 114 19.84 -3.21 -16.10
N ASN A 115 18.95 -3.88 -16.84
CA ASN A 115 17.57 -4.21 -16.44
C ASN A 115 17.51 -5.41 -15.47
N SER A 116 18.59 -5.69 -14.73
CA SER A 116 18.80 -6.99 -14.08
C SER A 116 18.52 -7.03 -12.56
N SER A 117 17.58 -6.26 -12.02
CA SER A 117 17.05 -6.52 -10.66
C SER A 117 15.77 -5.73 -10.38
N ASN A 118 14.79 -6.37 -9.73
CA ASN A 118 13.70 -5.66 -9.06
C ASN A 118 14.35 -4.60 -8.13
N PRO A 119 13.98 -3.32 -8.16
CA PRO A 119 14.57 -2.34 -7.25
C PRO A 119 14.36 -2.65 -5.75
N ASP A 120 13.35 -3.45 -5.38
CA ASP A 120 13.18 -4.05 -4.04
C ASP A 120 14.15 -5.22 -3.76
N SER A 121 14.86 -5.69 -4.78
CA SER A 121 15.99 -6.64 -4.73
C SER A 121 17.37 -5.98 -4.71
N ASN A 122 17.45 -4.65 -4.56
CA ASN A 122 18.75 -3.96 -4.38
C ASN A 122 19.38 -4.36 -3.02
N PRO A 123 20.59 -4.96 -2.99
CA PRO A 123 21.28 -5.37 -1.76
C PRO A 123 21.31 -4.32 -0.63
N GLU A 124 21.41 -3.03 -0.97
CA GLU A 124 21.40 -1.95 0.04
C GLU A 124 20.04 -1.72 0.69
N ASN A 125 18.95 -1.76 -0.09
CA ASN A 125 17.59 -1.60 0.44
C ASN A 125 17.22 -2.78 1.34
N ILE A 126 17.69 -3.98 0.98
CA ILE A 126 17.50 -5.19 1.77
C ILE A 126 18.23 -5.06 3.09
N LEU A 127 19.45 -4.56 3.07
CA LEU A 127 20.21 -4.34 4.29
C LEU A 127 19.49 -3.35 5.21
N LYS A 128 19.01 -2.22 4.68
CA LYS A 128 18.19 -1.26 5.45
C LYS A 128 16.92 -1.90 6.00
N GLN A 129 16.26 -2.75 5.22
CA GLN A 129 15.08 -3.49 5.69
C GLN A 129 15.45 -4.49 6.79
N THR A 130 16.63 -5.13 6.72
CA THR A 130 17.12 -5.99 7.80
C THR A 130 17.51 -5.22 9.06
N GLU A 131 17.98 -3.98 8.95
CA GLU A 131 18.25 -3.10 10.09
C GLU A 131 16.95 -2.69 10.81
N LEU A 132 15.82 -2.63 10.10
CA LEU A 132 14.50 -2.44 10.73
C LEU A 132 14.00 -3.68 11.49
N LEU A 133 14.60 -4.86 11.29
CA LEU A 133 14.22 -6.07 12.03
C LEU A 133 14.73 -6.05 13.47
N THR A 134 15.77 -5.27 13.78
CA THR A 134 16.31 -5.18 15.15
C THR A 134 15.48 -4.22 16.00
N ILE A 135 15.02 -4.68 17.16
CA ILE A 135 14.45 -3.81 18.19
C ILE A 135 15.54 -2.80 18.59
N LYS A 136 15.23 -1.50 18.50
CA LYS A 136 16.01 -0.51 19.23
C LYS A 136 15.69 -0.71 20.71
N ASP A 137 16.56 -1.38 21.44
CA ASP A 137 16.43 -1.49 22.89
C ASP A 137 16.50 -0.08 23.47
N LYS A 138 15.35 0.51 23.79
CA LYS A 138 15.27 1.78 24.52
C LYS A 138 15.73 1.64 25.99
N SER A 139 16.25 0.49 26.40
CA SER A 139 16.57 0.17 27.80
C SER A 139 18.04 -0.14 28.08
N THR A 140 18.95 -0.10 27.10
CA THR A 140 20.38 -0.33 27.34
C THR A 140 21.26 0.41 26.32
N GLU A 141 21.16 1.73 26.25
CA GLU A 141 22.28 2.58 25.85
C GLU A 141 22.52 3.59 26.97
N ASN A 142 23.78 3.72 27.37
CA ASN A 142 24.25 4.38 28.58
C ASN A 142 23.80 5.85 28.71
N ASP A 143 22.70 6.10 29.41
CA ASP A 143 22.53 7.31 30.23
C ASP A 143 23.35 7.16 31.51
N SER A 144 24.67 7.23 31.35
CA SER A 144 25.63 7.40 32.44
C SER A 144 26.79 8.23 31.94
N LYS A 145 26.44 9.42 31.44
CA LYS A 145 27.25 10.62 31.24
C LYS A 145 26.34 11.67 30.62
N ASP A 146 25.43 12.24 31.41
CA ASP A 146 24.83 13.57 31.19
C ASP A 146 23.85 14.02 32.31
N PHE A 147 23.98 13.45 33.51
CA PHE A 147 23.42 14.03 34.74
C PHE A 147 24.54 14.64 35.59
N GLU A 148 25.31 15.57 35.04
CA GLU A 148 26.13 16.47 35.88
C GLU A 148 26.54 17.79 35.20
N ASN A 149 25.89 18.22 34.10
CA ASN A 149 26.24 19.47 33.43
C ASN A 149 25.06 20.36 33.01
N GLN A 150 23.99 20.40 33.81
CA GLN A 150 22.96 21.45 33.75
C GLN A 150 22.76 22.15 35.10
N GLY A 151 23.87 22.47 35.74
CA GLY A 151 23.88 23.25 36.98
C GLY A 151 25.13 24.12 37.07
N LYS A 152 25.42 24.94 36.04
CA LYS A 152 26.38 26.05 36.08
C LYS A 152 26.44 26.80 34.73
N ARG A 153 25.53 27.75 34.51
CA ARG A 153 25.81 29.01 33.79
C ARG A 153 24.66 30.01 33.91
N LEU A 154 24.45 30.50 35.12
CA LEU A 154 23.80 31.79 35.38
C LEU A 154 24.76 32.53 36.29
N GLU A 155 25.66 33.32 35.69
CA GLU A 155 26.34 34.49 36.24
C GLU A 155 27.33 35.01 35.18
N ASP A 156 27.38 36.33 35.05
CA ASP A 156 28.20 37.16 34.15
C ASP A 156 27.87 37.07 32.64
N THR A 157 27.21 38.06 32.03
CA THR A 157 27.64 39.47 32.03
C THR A 157 26.48 40.40 31.72
N SER A 158 26.17 41.25 32.69
CA SER A 158 25.50 42.53 32.48
C SER A 158 26.42 43.54 31.79
N ALA A 159 25.78 44.49 31.09
CA ALA A 159 26.19 45.87 30.83
C ALA A 159 26.76 46.22 29.44
N LYS A 160 25.88 46.82 28.63
CA LYS A 160 25.92 48.23 28.15
C LYS A 160 24.58 48.52 27.46
N SER A 161 23.64 49.17 28.15
CA SER A 161 23.29 50.61 28.04
C SER A 161 23.05 51.05 26.59
N SER A 162 22.02 51.78 26.19
CA SER A 162 21.07 52.64 26.91
C SER A 162 20.14 53.22 25.83
N ASN A 163 18.83 53.33 26.08
CA ASN A 163 18.11 54.61 26.09
C ASN A 163 16.61 54.42 26.31
N SER A 164 16.11 55.38 27.10
CA SER A 164 14.77 55.69 27.59
C SER A 164 13.72 55.81 26.47
N GLU A 165 12.42 55.66 26.71
CA GLU A 165 11.52 56.67 27.30
C GLU A 165 10.11 56.04 27.46
N ILE A 166 9.45 56.14 28.64
CA ILE A 166 8.27 57.00 28.94
C ILE A 166 6.99 56.51 28.21
N LEU A 167 5.78 56.33 28.78
CA LEU A 167 5.16 56.48 30.11
C LEU A 167 3.69 55.99 29.96
N GLU A 168 3.15 55.47 31.06
CA GLU A 168 1.74 55.39 31.58
C GLU A 168 0.54 55.72 30.65
N SER A 169 -0.66 55.14 30.77
CA SER A 169 -1.51 55.03 31.97
C SER A 169 -2.81 54.26 31.63
N VAL A 170 -3.26 53.29 32.45
CA VAL A 170 -4.33 53.35 33.51
C VAL A 170 -5.77 53.56 33.02
N THR A 171 -6.66 52.60 33.32
CA THR A 171 -7.98 52.67 34.03
C THR A 171 -8.97 51.58 33.54
N SER A 172 -9.34 50.58 34.35
CA SER A 172 -10.48 50.50 35.33
C SER A 172 -11.74 49.85 34.70
N GLU A 173 -12.15 48.63 35.09
CA GLU A 173 -13.27 48.31 36.04
C GLU A 173 -14.67 48.80 35.57
N THR A 174 -15.83 48.13 35.68
CA THR A 174 -16.35 47.08 36.58
C THR A 174 -17.76 46.56 36.13
N ALA A 175 -18.11 45.34 36.59
CA ALA A 175 -19.39 44.88 37.20
C ALA A 175 -20.78 44.79 36.47
N LEU A 176 -21.25 43.52 36.37
CA LEU A 176 -22.46 42.85 36.92
C LEU A 176 -23.95 43.28 36.67
N LYS A 177 -24.72 42.25 36.25
CA LYS A 177 -25.99 41.65 36.74
C LYS A 177 -27.42 42.18 36.39
N HIS A 178 -28.22 41.17 35.97
CA HIS A 178 -29.64 40.82 36.24
C HIS A 178 -30.83 41.65 35.70
N SER A 179 -31.77 40.95 35.05
CA SER A 179 -33.19 40.85 35.47
C SER A 179 -33.98 39.82 34.63
N THR A 180 -35.11 39.37 35.18
CA THR A 180 -35.95 38.20 34.87
C THR A 180 -37.39 38.59 34.44
N SER A 181 -38.20 37.57 34.05
CA SER A 181 -39.69 37.50 33.93
C SER A 181 -40.30 37.94 32.58
N ASN A 182 -41.43 37.43 32.04
CA ASN A 182 -42.45 36.40 32.40
C ASN A 182 -43.44 36.21 31.20
N GLY A 183 -44.21 35.09 31.20
CA GLY A 183 -45.54 34.90 30.56
C GLY A 183 -45.55 34.14 29.22
N GLU A 184 -46.10 32.92 29.02
CA GLU A 184 -47.40 32.24 29.27
C GLU A 184 -48.31 32.10 28.02
N SER A 185 -49.06 30.99 27.97
CA SER A 185 -50.18 30.57 27.09
C SER A 185 -49.83 29.68 25.87
N SER A 186 -49.93 28.34 25.94
CA SER A 186 -51.14 27.48 25.89
C SER A 186 -51.76 27.27 24.50
N ASN A 187 -51.60 26.08 23.89
CA ASN A 187 -52.71 25.15 23.60
C ASN A 187 -52.28 23.89 22.81
N SER A 188 -53.03 22.83 23.07
CA SER A 188 -52.79 21.42 22.80
C SER A 188 -53.35 20.90 21.46
N LYS A 189 -52.72 19.82 20.96
CA LYS A 189 -53.29 18.62 20.29
C LYS A 189 -54.24 18.80 19.08
N ILE A 190 -53.94 18.12 17.96
CA ILE A 190 -54.69 16.95 17.45
C ILE A 190 -53.95 16.32 16.25
N LEU A 191 -54.10 15.01 16.18
CA LEU A 191 -53.62 13.94 15.29
C LEU A 191 -54.11 14.09 13.82
N GLU A 192 -53.32 13.69 12.82
CA GLU A 192 -53.68 12.63 11.86
C GLU A 192 -52.65 12.37 10.74
N SER A 193 -52.51 11.09 10.44
CA SER A 193 -51.73 10.42 9.41
C SER A 193 -52.40 10.48 8.03
N VAL A 194 -51.65 10.70 6.94
CA VAL A 194 -52.01 10.15 5.61
C VAL A 194 -50.75 9.80 4.81
N THR A 195 -50.58 8.50 4.57
CA THR A 195 -49.78 7.90 3.49
C THR A 195 -50.52 7.99 2.17
N SER A 196 -49.81 8.20 1.04
CA SER A 196 -50.37 7.90 -0.29
C SER A 196 -49.33 7.33 -1.26
N LYS A 197 -49.34 6.00 -1.40
CA LYS A 197 -49.14 5.29 -2.67
C LYS A 197 -50.44 5.42 -3.48
N THR A 198 -50.37 5.49 -4.82
CA THR A 198 -51.29 4.91 -5.85
C THR A 198 -50.80 5.44 -7.22
N ALA A 199 -50.16 4.65 -8.08
CA ALA A 199 -50.64 3.63 -9.04
C ALA A 199 -51.03 4.17 -10.43
N SER A 200 -50.52 3.46 -11.44
CA SER A 200 -50.73 3.56 -12.88
C SER A 200 -52.18 3.58 -13.32
N LYS A 201 -52.44 4.19 -14.50
CA LYS A 201 -53.32 3.62 -15.53
C LYS A 201 -53.08 4.24 -16.92
N ASN A 202 -53.08 3.33 -17.89
CA ASN A 202 -52.96 3.49 -19.33
C ASN A 202 -54.01 4.43 -19.95
N LEU A 203 -53.67 5.06 -21.08
CA LEU A 203 -54.62 5.37 -22.14
C LEU A 203 -54.04 4.95 -23.49
N THR A 204 -54.72 4.02 -24.14
CA THR A 204 -54.49 3.54 -25.52
C THR A 204 -55.17 4.45 -26.54
N SER A 205 -54.75 4.30 -27.81
CA SER A 205 -55.41 4.70 -29.08
C SER A 205 -55.30 6.17 -29.53
N ASN A 206 -54.45 6.43 -30.53
CA ASN A 206 -54.88 6.48 -31.92
C ASN A 206 -53.68 6.60 -32.86
N CYS A 207 -53.65 5.72 -33.87
CA CYS A 207 -52.66 5.68 -34.93
C CYS A 207 -53.41 5.91 -36.25
N SER A 208 -53.15 7.01 -36.93
CA SER A 208 -53.39 7.20 -38.37
C SER A 208 -52.85 8.55 -38.82
N ASN A 209 -51.62 8.55 -39.34
CA ASN A 209 -51.26 9.14 -40.64
C ASN A 209 -49.74 9.25 -40.73
N PHE A 210 -49.18 8.36 -41.54
CA PHE A 210 -47.81 8.35 -42.00
C PHE A 210 -47.78 9.19 -43.28
N GLU A 211 -46.88 10.17 -43.37
CA GLU A 211 -46.16 10.43 -44.62
C GLU A 211 -44.97 11.36 -44.39
N SER A 212 -43.80 10.86 -44.81
CA SER A 212 -42.62 11.61 -45.25
C SER A 212 -41.89 12.49 -44.22
N LEU A 213 -40.88 11.92 -43.57
CA LEU A 213 -39.57 12.55 -43.43
C LEU A 213 -38.49 11.46 -43.35
N GLY A 214 -37.46 11.65 -44.18
CA GLY A 214 -36.57 10.61 -44.67
C GLY A 214 -35.68 9.92 -43.64
N SER A 215 -35.07 8.85 -44.14
CA SER A 215 -34.00 8.05 -43.54
C SER A 215 -33.02 8.88 -42.71
N ILE A 216 -33.13 8.82 -41.39
CA ILE A 216 -32.01 9.13 -40.51
C ILE A 216 -31.13 7.89 -40.50
N SER A 217 -30.02 7.98 -41.21
CA SER A 217 -28.90 7.07 -41.05
C SER A 217 -28.51 7.06 -39.57
N LEU A 218 -28.68 5.92 -38.89
CA LEU A 218 -28.10 5.64 -37.59
C LEU A 218 -26.58 5.53 -37.77
N THR A 219 -25.93 6.69 -37.90
CA THR A 219 -24.48 6.78 -37.93
C THR A 219 -23.97 6.97 -36.51
N SER A 220 -23.05 6.07 -36.13
CA SER A 220 -22.17 6.10 -34.97
C SER A 220 -22.78 5.68 -33.62
N CYS A 221 -22.72 4.37 -33.33
CA CYS A 221 -22.45 3.94 -31.96
C CYS A 221 -21.09 4.53 -31.56
N SER A 222 -21.09 5.69 -30.91
CA SER A 222 -19.94 6.11 -30.13
C SER A 222 -19.67 4.99 -29.13
N GLU A 223 -18.55 4.28 -29.27
CA GLU A 223 -18.09 3.37 -28.23
C GLU A 223 -18.10 4.17 -26.92
N ILE A 224 -18.93 3.75 -25.96
CA ILE A 224 -18.90 4.33 -24.62
C ILE A 224 -17.52 3.96 -24.08
N VAL A 225 -16.57 4.89 -24.18
CA VAL A 225 -15.22 4.68 -23.68
C VAL A 225 -15.32 4.59 -22.17
N ARG A 226 -15.24 3.35 -21.66
CA ARG A 226 -15.44 3.06 -20.25
C ARG A 226 -14.23 3.55 -19.46
N LYS A 227 -14.50 4.28 -18.37
CA LYS A 227 -13.48 4.64 -17.38
C LYS A 227 -12.87 3.37 -16.76
N LYS A 228 -11.54 3.27 -16.75
CA LYS A 228 -10.79 2.19 -16.13
C LYS A 228 -10.32 2.65 -14.75
N ASN A 229 -10.77 1.98 -13.70
CA ASN A 229 -10.44 2.34 -12.33
C ASN A 229 -9.49 1.32 -11.70
N ILE A 230 -8.36 1.79 -11.18
CA ILE A 230 -7.41 0.99 -10.41
C ILE A 230 -7.42 1.47 -8.97
N LEU A 231 -7.37 0.55 -8.01
CA LEU A 231 -7.05 0.86 -6.61
C LEU A 231 -5.69 0.28 -6.25
N GLU A 232 -4.76 1.10 -5.75
CA GLU A 232 -3.58 0.62 -5.02
C GLU A 232 -3.84 0.71 -3.51
N ILE A 233 -3.91 -0.45 -2.87
CA ILE A 233 -3.94 -0.55 -1.41
C ILE A 233 -2.49 -0.52 -0.90
N GLY A 234 -2.22 0.29 0.13
CA GLY A 234 -0.87 0.55 0.64
C GLY A 234 -0.01 1.32 -0.36
N CYS A 235 -0.56 2.37 -0.94
CA CYS A 235 0.11 3.13 -2.00
C CYS A 235 1.37 3.87 -1.52
N GLY A 236 1.52 4.05 -0.21
CA GLY A 236 2.60 4.82 0.40
C GLY A 236 2.66 6.22 -0.22
N VAL A 237 3.86 6.57 -0.68
CA VAL A 237 4.17 7.85 -1.31
C VAL A 237 3.97 7.86 -2.84
N GLY A 238 3.36 6.82 -3.42
CA GLY A 238 2.99 6.78 -4.84
C GLY A 238 4.00 6.12 -5.78
N ASN A 239 4.93 5.31 -5.26
CA ASN A 239 5.98 4.66 -6.05
C ASN A 239 5.49 3.66 -7.12
N SER A 240 4.21 3.26 -7.09
CA SER A 240 3.57 2.56 -8.21
C SER A 240 2.61 3.47 -8.97
N ILE A 241 1.81 4.28 -8.26
CA ILE A 241 0.85 5.23 -8.85
C ILE A 241 1.52 6.12 -9.91
N PHE A 242 2.62 6.80 -9.58
CA PHE A 242 3.24 7.73 -10.52
C PHE A 242 3.78 7.04 -11.77
N PRO A 243 4.51 5.91 -11.69
CA PRO A 243 4.84 5.12 -12.87
C PRO A 243 3.61 4.70 -13.69
N ILE A 244 2.53 4.22 -13.05
CA ILE A 244 1.30 3.79 -13.75
C ILE A 244 0.72 4.96 -14.56
N LEU A 245 0.61 6.13 -13.95
CA LEU A 245 0.08 7.34 -14.61
C LEU A 245 1.01 7.88 -15.70
N GLN A 246 2.33 7.75 -15.52
CA GLN A 246 3.33 8.18 -16.50
C GLN A 246 3.28 7.32 -17.76
N TYR A 247 3.19 6.00 -17.59
CA TYR A 247 3.20 5.03 -18.69
C TYR A 247 1.85 4.86 -19.38
N SER A 248 0.75 4.97 -18.65
CA SER A 248 -0.58 4.92 -19.26
C SER A 248 -0.96 6.26 -19.86
N LYS A 249 -1.04 6.32 -21.19
CA LYS A 249 -1.58 7.46 -21.93
C LYS A 249 -3.11 7.46 -22.05
N ASP A 250 -3.78 6.44 -21.51
CA ASP A 250 -5.25 6.37 -21.54
C ASP A 250 -5.85 7.49 -20.67
N PRO A 251 -6.58 8.45 -21.26
CA PRO A 251 -7.23 9.52 -20.51
C PRO A 251 -8.38 9.02 -19.64
N ASN A 252 -8.86 7.79 -19.85
CA ASN A 252 -9.95 7.18 -19.08
C ASN A 252 -9.44 6.35 -17.89
N LEU A 253 -8.12 6.25 -17.70
CA LEU A 253 -7.54 5.64 -16.51
C LEU A 253 -7.63 6.59 -15.32
N PHE A 254 -8.20 6.08 -14.22
CA PHE A 254 -8.19 6.74 -12.92
C PHE A 254 -7.65 5.81 -11.84
N VAL A 255 -6.73 6.33 -11.01
CA VAL A 255 -6.06 5.56 -9.97
C VAL A 255 -6.47 6.07 -8.59
N TYR A 256 -7.16 5.24 -7.83
CA TYR A 256 -7.34 5.41 -6.40
C TYR A 256 -6.11 4.87 -5.67
N GLY A 257 -5.62 5.61 -4.68
CA GLY A 257 -4.55 5.16 -3.79
C GLY A 257 -4.99 5.27 -2.35
N CYS A 258 -4.79 4.24 -1.54
CA CYS A 258 -5.04 4.36 -0.11
C CYS A 258 -3.86 3.85 0.70
N ASP A 259 -3.61 4.50 1.83
CA ASP A 259 -2.59 4.10 2.79
C ASP A 259 -3.08 4.35 4.21
N PHE A 260 -2.57 3.59 5.17
CA PHE A 260 -2.92 3.78 6.58
C PHE A 260 -2.25 5.04 7.14
N SER A 261 -1.08 5.39 6.63
CA SER A 261 -0.33 6.58 7.04
C SER A 261 -0.89 7.85 6.42
N SER A 262 -1.27 8.80 7.29
CA SER A 262 -1.63 10.14 6.87
C SER A 262 -0.44 10.88 6.26
N THR A 263 0.75 10.71 6.85
CA THR A 263 2.01 11.27 6.34
C THR A 263 2.34 10.78 4.93
N ALA A 264 2.14 9.49 4.64
CA ALA A 264 2.40 8.95 3.31
C ALA A 264 1.51 9.60 2.24
N ILE A 265 0.22 9.74 2.54
CA ILE A 265 -0.76 10.37 1.65
C ILE A 265 -0.45 11.85 1.45
N ASP A 266 -0.02 12.57 2.48
CA ASP A 266 0.39 13.96 2.36
C ASP A 266 1.62 14.12 1.45
N VAL A 267 2.64 13.28 1.63
CA VAL A 267 3.84 13.28 0.76
C VAL A 267 3.47 12.96 -0.69
N LEU A 268 2.59 11.97 -0.90
CA LEU A 268 2.09 11.63 -2.23
C LEU A 268 1.42 12.84 -2.90
N LYS A 269 0.49 13.49 -2.19
CA LYS A 269 -0.27 14.66 -2.70
C LYS A 269 0.59 15.89 -2.96
N GLN A 270 1.72 16.04 -2.28
CA GLN A 270 2.67 17.15 -2.49
C GLN A 270 3.54 16.95 -3.75
N SER A 271 3.55 15.76 -4.34
CA SER A 271 4.27 15.51 -5.58
C SER A 271 3.76 16.39 -6.72
N LYS A 272 4.67 17.00 -7.47
CA LYS A 272 4.33 17.73 -8.72
C LYS A 272 3.67 16.84 -9.79
N HIS A 273 3.75 15.52 -9.62
CA HIS A 273 3.14 14.54 -10.52
C HIS A 273 1.74 14.09 -10.07
N TYR A 274 1.26 14.59 -8.92
CA TYR A 274 -0.09 14.32 -8.46
C TYR A 274 -1.11 15.13 -9.27
N ASP A 275 -1.96 14.42 -10.00
CA ASP A 275 -3.00 14.99 -10.83
C ASP A 275 -4.37 14.49 -10.34
N THR A 276 -5.15 15.39 -9.74
CA THR A 276 -6.50 15.08 -9.23
C THR A 276 -7.49 14.65 -10.31
N ALA A 277 -7.23 14.95 -11.58
CA ALA A 277 -8.06 14.47 -12.68
C ALA A 277 -7.82 12.98 -12.98
N ARG A 278 -6.65 12.46 -12.62
CA ARG A 278 -6.23 11.08 -12.92
C ARG A 278 -6.03 10.20 -11.69
N CYS A 279 -5.96 10.77 -10.49
CA CYS A 279 -5.84 9.98 -9.28
C CYS A 279 -6.46 10.65 -8.04
N ASN A 280 -6.82 9.81 -7.06
CA ASN A 280 -7.27 10.24 -5.75
C ASN A 280 -6.61 9.40 -4.65
N ALA A 281 -5.74 10.03 -3.87
CA ALA A 281 -5.11 9.42 -2.70
C ALA A 281 -5.88 9.75 -1.41
N PHE A 282 -6.10 8.76 -0.54
CA PHE A 282 -6.84 8.95 0.71
C PHE A 282 -6.32 8.07 1.86
N VAL A 283 -6.48 8.56 3.09
CA VAL A 283 -6.10 7.80 4.29
C VAL A 283 -7.15 6.74 4.57
N CYS A 284 -6.72 5.50 4.80
CA CYS A 284 -7.62 4.37 4.99
C CYS A 284 -6.98 3.27 5.83
N ASP A 285 -7.59 2.96 6.97
CA ASP A 285 -7.38 1.66 7.63
C ASP A 285 -8.28 0.61 6.95
N ILE A 286 -7.69 -0.17 6.07
CA ILE A 286 -8.39 -1.23 5.33
C ILE A 286 -8.95 -2.34 6.23
N THR A 287 -8.54 -2.41 7.50
CA THR A 287 -9.03 -3.44 8.44
C THR A 287 -10.38 -3.07 9.06
N GLN A 288 -10.80 -1.80 8.97
CA GLN A 288 -12.10 -1.32 9.47
C GLN A 288 -13.26 -1.84 8.62
N GLU A 289 -14.43 -1.99 9.22
CA GLU A 289 -15.63 -2.45 8.49
C GLU A 289 -16.06 -1.46 7.41
N ASP A 290 -16.11 -0.18 7.76
CA ASP A 290 -16.33 0.93 6.84
C ASP A 290 -15.02 1.67 6.58
N TRP A 291 -14.49 1.48 5.38
CA TRP A 291 -13.29 2.18 4.90
C TRP A 291 -13.56 3.51 4.18
N ARG A 292 -14.84 3.97 4.13
CA ARG A 292 -15.28 5.21 3.47
C ARG A 292 -14.70 5.38 2.06
N ALA A 293 -14.76 4.32 1.25
CA ALA A 293 -14.19 4.33 -0.08
C ALA A 293 -14.80 5.44 -0.95
N PRO A 294 -13.97 6.22 -1.68
CA PRO A 294 -14.43 7.22 -2.63
C PRO A 294 -14.82 6.60 -3.99
N PHE A 295 -15.32 5.38 -3.97
CA PHE A 295 -15.72 4.59 -5.13
C PHE A 295 -16.77 3.54 -4.73
N GLU A 296 -17.63 3.19 -5.69
CA GLU A 296 -18.77 2.31 -5.49
C GLU A 296 -18.39 0.82 -5.51
N PHE A 297 -19.29 -0.04 -5.03
CA PHE A 297 -19.16 -1.48 -5.25
C PHE A 297 -19.10 -1.80 -6.75
N GLU A 298 -18.38 -2.87 -7.08
CA GLU A 298 -18.23 -3.36 -8.46
C GLU A 298 -17.76 -2.31 -9.49
N SER A 299 -16.99 -1.31 -9.04
CA SER A 299 -16.52 -0.19 -9.86
C SER A 299 -15.05 -0.28 -10.26
N LEU A 300 -14.28 -1.15 -9.61
CA LEU A 300 -12.83 -1.28 -9.82
C LEU A 300 -12.52 -2.36 -10.87
N ASP A 301 -11.64 -2.03 -11.81
CA ASP A 301 -11.10 -2.96 -12.82
C ASP A 301 -9.95 -3.78 -12.26
N ILE A 302 -9.05 -3.13 -11.52
CA ILE A 302 -7.86 -3.75 -10.93
C ILE A 302 -7.66 -3.27 -9.49
N VAL A 303 -7.33 -4.19 -8.59
CA VAL A 303 -6.85 -3.88 -7.23
C VAL A 303 -5.42 -4.39 -7.07
N ILE A 304 -4.52 -3.50 -6.68
CA ILE A 304 -3.10 -3.78 -6.44
C ILE A 304 -2.89 -3.94 -4.93
N ILE A 305 -2.33 -5.07 -4.52
CA ILE A 305 -2.07 -5.42 -3.12
C ILE A 305 -0.62 -5.91 -3.01
N ILE A 306 0.32 -4.97 -2.80
CA ILE A 306 1.76 -5.26 -2.85
C ILE A 306 2.43 -4.83 -1.54
N PHE A 307 2.96 -5.79 -0.79
CA PHE A 307 3.60 -5.61 0.53
C PHE A 307 2.69 -4.95 1.57
N VAL A 308 1.42 -5.37 1.62
CA VAL A 308 0.42 -4.81 2.54
C VAL A 308 -0.18 -5.86 3.45
N LEU A 309 -0.56 -7.03 2.93
CA LEU A 309 -1.25 -8.02 3.74
C LEU A 309 -0.31 -8.59 4.82
N SER A 310 1.01 -8.54 4.62
CA SER A 310 1.97 -8.85 5.67
C SER A 310 1.90 -7.90 6.87
N ALA A 311 1.51 -6.65 6.65
CA ALA A 311 1.51 -5.62 7.69
C ALA A 311 0.24 -5.60 8.56
N ILE A 312 -0.78 -6.38 8.19
CA ILE A 312 -2.03 -6.46 8.94
C ILE A 312 -2.08 -7.72 9.79
N HIS A 313 -2.87 -7.68 10.87
CA HIS A 313 -3.11 -8.86 11.69
C HIS A 313 -3.75 -9.98 10.84
N PRO A 314 -3.20 -11.21 10.81
CA PRO A 314 -3.71 -12.28 9.95
C PRO A 314 -5.23 -12.56 10.07
N ASP A 315 -5.82 -12.34 11.25
CA ASP A 315 -7.26 -12.56 11.48
C ASP A 315 -8.14 -11.57 10.71
N LYS A 316 -7.57 -10.44 10.25
CA LYS A 316 -8.26 -9.41 9.48
C LYS A 316 -8.11 -9.60 7.97
N VAL A 317 -7.15 -10.41 7.51
CA VAL A 317 -6.81 -10.58 6.09
C VAL A 317 -8.02 -11.07 5.27
N THR A 318 -8.73 -12.09 5.76
CA THR A 318 -9.93 -12.62 5.08
C THR A 318 -11.00 -11.54 4.89
N SER A 319 -11.22 -10.69 5.89
CA SER A 319 -12.19 -9.58 5.80
C SER A 319 -11.76 -8.54 4.75
N VAL A 320 -10.46 -8.22 4.69
CA VAL A 320 -9.91 -7.33 3.66
C VAL A 320 -10.13 -7.89 2.25
N ILE A 321 -9.80 -9.16 2.02
CA ILE A 321 -9.95 -9.79 0.69
C ILE A 321 -11.43 -9.87 0.30
N ASN A 322 -12.33 -10.19 1.23
CA ASN A 322 -13.78 -10.17 0.99
C ASN A 322 -14.28 -8.77 0.59
N LYS A 323 -13.73 -7.70 1.17
CA LYS A 323 -14.05 -6.33 0.74
C LYS A 323 -13.52 -6.07 -0.67
N VAL A 324 -12.26 -6.40 -0.95
CA VAL A 324 -11.68 -6.27 -2.30
C VAL A 324 -12.57 -6.95 -3.36
N TYR A 325 -13.08 -8.15 -3.07
CA TYR A 325 -14.01 -8.86 -3.95
C TYR A 325 -15.32 -8.07 -4.23
N LYS A 326 -15.88 -7.38 -3.23
CA LYS A 326 -17.10 -6.58 -3.39
C LYS A 326 -16.90 -5.35 -4.26
N TYR A 327 -15.71 -4.72 -4.20
CA TYR A 327 -15.43 -3.50 -4.97
C TYR A 327 -14.91 -3.76 -6.38
N LEU A 328 -14.32 -4.94 -6.61
CA LEU A 328 -14.01 -5.38 -7.97
C LEU A 328 -15.30 -5.66 -8.74
N ARG A 329 -15.34 -5.20 -9.99
CA ARG A 329 -16.39 -5.60 -10.93
C ARG A 329 -16.28 -7.08 -11.31
N PRO A 330 -17.34 -7.71 -11.83
CA PRO A 330 -17.21 -8.99 -12.53
C PRO A 330 -16.12 -8.93 -13.63
N GLY A 331 -15.27 -9.96 -13.70
CA GLY A 331 -14.08 -9.98 -14.55
C GLY A 331 -12.88 -9.16 -14.06
N GLY A 332 -13.03 -8.40 -12.97
CA GLY A 332 -11.98 -7.57 -12.37
C GLY A 332 -10.82 -8.38 -11.77
N LEU A 333 -9.63 -7.77 -11.68
CA LEU A 333 -8.39 -8.44 -11.30
C LEU A 333 -7.80 -7.91 -9.99
N ALA A 334 -7.56 -8.79 -9.02
CA ALA A 334 -6.67 -8.52 -7.91
C ALA A 334 -5.25 -9.01 -8.24
N VAL A 335 -4.26 -8.14 -8.13
CA VAL A 335 -2.84 -8.48 -8.23
C VAL A 335 -2.19 -8.39 -6.87
N PHE A 336 -1.46 -9.45 -6.50
CA PHE A 336 -0.91 -9.64 -5.17
C PHE A 336 0.59 -9.90 -5.24
N ARG A 337 1.36 -9.27 -4.34
CA ARG A 337 2.73 -9.69 -4.05
C ARG A 337 3.09 -9.40 -2.59
N ASP A 338 3.60 -10.38 -1.86
CA ASP A 338 4.04 -10.19 -0.48
C ASP A 338 5.15 -11.15 -0.06
N TYR A 339 5.64 -11.04 1.18
CA TYR A 339 6.76 -11.84 1.69
C TYR A 339 6.39 -13.33 1.83
N GLY A 340 7.24 -14.20 1.30
CA GLY A 340 7.07 -15.65 1.38
C GLY A 340 7.81 -16.28 2.55
N ARG A 341 7.36 -17.46 2.98
CA ARG A 341 7.97 -18.22 4.08
C ARG A 341 9.45 -18.49 3.83
N TYR A 342 10.20 -18.47 4.92
CA TYR A 342 11.64 -18.69 4.99
C TYR A 342 12.47 -17.68 4.21
N ASP A 343 11.88 -16.53 3.84
CA ASP A 343 12.68 -15.38 3.40
C ASP A 343 13.76 -15.07 4.45
N MET A 344 14.95 -14.68 3.99
CA MET A 344 16.07 -14.38 4.88
C MET A 344 15.70 -13.40 5.99
N ALA A 345 14.84 -12.41 5.72
CA ALA A 345 14.38 -11.48 6.75
C ALA A 345 13.59 -12.19 7.85
N GLN A 346 12.76 -13.18 7.50
CA GLN A 346 12.03 -13.99 8.47
C GLN A 346 12.99 -14.71 9.42
N LEU A 347 14.02 -15.36 8.86
CA LEU A 347 14.93 -16.21 9.63
C LEU A 347 15.89 -15.44 10.55
N ARG A 348 15.91 -14.10 10.45
CA ARG A 348 16.73 -13.22 11.27
C ARG A 348 16.06 -12.74 12.55
N PHE A 349 14.72 -12.84 12.65
CA PHE A 349 14.02 -12.50 13.88
C PHE A 349 14.54 -13.32 15.06
N LYS A 350 14.51 -12.70 16.24
CA LYS A 350 14.93 -13.29 17.51
C LYS A 350 13.72 -13.67 18.36
N PRO A 351 13.88 -14.62 19.31
CA PRO A 351 12.87 -14.84 20.34
C PRO A 351 12.51 -13.53 21.04
N GLY A 352 11.21 -13.29 21.25
CA GLY A 352 10.68 -12.04 21.78
C GLY A 352 10.21 -11.04 20.72
N GLN A 353 10.30 -11.37 19.43
CA GLN A 353 9.77 -10.56 18.32
C GLN A 353 8.55 -11.18 17.63
N CYS A 354 8.21 -12.43 17.96
CA CYS A 354 7.06 -13.14 17.43
C CYS A 354 5.78 -12.77 18.17
N LEU A 355 4.72 -12.44 17.45
CA LEU A 355 3.37 -12.39 18.01
C LEU A 355 2.72 -13.77 17.96
N ARG A 356 2.93 -14.51 16.86
CA ARG A 356 2.52 -15.90 16.64
C ARG A 356 3.39 -16.54 15.55
N LYS A 357 3.15 -17.81 15.23
CA LYS A 357 3.95 -18.53 14.22
C LYS A 357 3.95 -17.73 12.93
N ASN A 358 5.15 -17.27 12.57
CA ASN A 358 5.44 -16.47 11.40
C ASN A 358 4.84 -15.06 11.29
N PHE A 359 4.38 -14.51 12.42
CA PHE A 359 3.92 -13.13 12.51
C PHE A 359 4.80 -12.38 13.50
N TYR A 360 5.43 -11.30 13.06
CA TYR A 360 6.48 -10.62 13.80
C TYR A 360 6.23 -9.12 13.89
N ALA A 361 6.78 -8.50 14.93
CA ALA A 361 6.92 -7.05 15.01
C ALA A 361 8.36 -6.65 14.65
N LYS A 362 8.50 -5.66 13.78
CA LYS A 362 9.77 -5.00 13.47
C LYS A 362 10.14 -4.02 14.58
N GLY A 363 11.39 -3.56 14.57
CA GLY A 363 11.91 -2.60 15.55
C GLY A 363 11.28 -1.22 15.47
N ASP A 364 10.66 -0.88 14.33
CA ASP A 364 9.87 0.34 14.11
C ASP A 364 8.41 0.22 14.61
N GLY A 365 8.03 -0.93 15.17
CA GLY A 365 6.68 -1.20 15.67
C GLY A 365 5.67 -1.65 14.62
N THR A 366 6.05 -1.71 13.33
CA THR A 366 5.19 -2.24 12.28
C THR A 366 5.25 -3.77 12.21
N PHE A 367 4.23 -4.40 11.64
CA PHE A 367 4.16 -5.86 11.55
C PHE A 367 4.66 -6.42 10.23
N VAL A 368 5.01 -7.71 10.26
CA VAL A 368 5.24 -8.51 9.07
C VAL A 368 4.79 -9.96 9.30
N TYR A 369 3.93 -10.44 8.41
CA TYR A 369 3.57 -11.83 8.25
C TYR A 369 4.22 -12.39 6.99
N TYR A 370 4.68 -13.62 7.05
CA TYR A 370 5.20 -14.34 5.89
C TYR A 370 4.15 -15.32 5.40
N PHE A 371 3.95 -15.48 4.11
CA PHE A 371 2.90 -16.34 3.56
C PHE A 371 3.47 -17.60 2.92
N THR A 372 2.69 -18.69 2.95
CA THR A 372 2.89 -19.78 1.98
C THR A 372 2.12 -19.48 0.71
N LYS A 373 2.50 -20.14 -0.40
CA LYS A 373 1.74 -20.06 -1.65
C LYS A 373 0.32 -20.58 -1.45
N GLU A 374 0.18 -21.72 -0.78
CA GLU A 374 -1.09 -22.41 -0.54
C GLU A 374 -2.06 -21.55 0.26
N GLU A 375 -1.57 -20.91 1.33
CA GLU A 375 -2.34 -19.99 2.17
C GLU A 375 -2.92 -18.81 1.36
N VAL A 376 -2.12 -18.20 0.48
CA VAL A 376 -2.60 -17.11 -0.39
C VAL A 376 -3.66 -17.63 -1.36
N GLY A 377 -3.43 -18.80 -1.97
CA GLY A 377 -4.42 -19.42 -2.86
C GLY A 377 -5.75 -19.67 -2.15
N GLU A 378 -5.72 -20.23 -0.94
CA GLU A 378 -6.91 -20.44 -0.12
C GLU A 378 -7.63 -19.15 0.27
N LEU A 379 -6.88 -18.12 0.68
CA LEU A 379 -7.45 -16.83 1.09
C LEU A 379 -8.29 -16.19 -0.03
N PHE A 380 -7.76 -16.16 -1.25
CA PHE A 380 -8.47 -15.58 -2.40
C PHE A 380 -9.60 -16.49 -2.91
N THR A 381 -9.38 -17.80 -2.99
CA THR A 381 -10.43 -18.72 -3.47
C THR A 381 -11.61 -18.81 -2.51
N LYS A 382 -11.38 -18.82 -1.19
CA LYS A 382 -12.45 -18.75 -0.17
C LYS A 382 -13.27 -17.46 -0.26
N ALA A 383 -12.68 -16.37 -0.73
CA ALA A 383 -13.38 -15.10 -0.97
C ALA A 383 -14.17 -15.08 -2.30
N GLY A 384 -14.07 -16.12 -3.13
CA GLY A 384 -14.80 -16.26 -4.39
C GLY A 384 -13.98 -15.96 -5.65
N PHE A 385 -12.68 -15.67 -5.53
CA PHE A 385 -11.84 -15.43 -6.70
C PHE A 385 -11.46 -16.73 -7.43
N THR A 386 -11.28 -16.62 -8.75
CA THR A 386 -10.59 -17.61 -9.56
C THR A 386 -9.09 -17.29 -9.60
N GLN A 387 -8.25 -18.27 -9.26
CA GLN A 387 -6.80 -18.12 -9.38
C GLN A 387 -6.38 -18.16 -10.85
N VAL A 388 -5.85 -17.04 -11.35
CA VAL A 388 -5.30 -16.94 -12.72
C VAL A 388 -3.84 -17.34 -12.75
N GLN A 389 -3.08 -16.90 -11.74
CA GLN A 389 -1.67 -17.21 -11.59
C GLN A 389 -1.30 -17.17 -10.11
N LEU A 390 -0.46 -18.09 -9.65
CA LEU A 390 0.10 -18.05 -8.30
C LEU A 390 1.49 -18.70 -8.29
N LEU A 391 2.49 -17.90 -7.93
CA LEU A 391 3.90 -18.22 -8.02
C LEU A 391 4.60 -17.97 -6.68
N GLU A 392 5.63 -18.77 -6.44
CA GLU A 392 6.61 -18.53 -5.37
C GLU A 392 7.92 -18.12 -6.04
N ASP A 393 8.33 -16.88 -5.83
CA ASP A 393 9.53 -16.29 -6.41
C ASP A 393 10.69 -16.41 -5.41
N LYS A 394 11.58 -17.38 -5.67
CA LYS A 394 12.78 -17.65 -4.87
C LYS A 394 14.01 -17.13 -5.58
N ARG A 395 14.71 -16.19 -4.94
CA ARG A 395 15.95 -15.60 -5.49
C ARG A 395 17.08 -15.71 -4.51
N LEU A 396 18.30 -15.93 -5.00
CA LEU A 396 19.52 -15.68 -4.23
C LEU A 396 20.09 -14.35 -4.67
N GLN A 397 20.15 -13.40 -3.74
CA GLN A 397 20.84 -12.13 -3.96
C GLN A 397 22.15 -12.13 -3.20
N VAL A 398 23.15 -11.44 -3.74
CA VAL A 398 24.45 -11.34 -3.10
C VAL A 398 24.85 -9.89 -2.91
N ASN A 399 25.33 -9.57 -1.71
CA ASN A 399 26.09 -8.37 -1.49
C ASN A 399 27.57 -8.73 -1.63
N ARG A 400 28.18 -8.36 -2.76
CA ARG A 400 29.59 -8.69 -3.04
C ARG A 400 30.55 -8.02 -2.06
N GLY A 401 30.30 -6.75 -1.71
CA GLY A 401 31.15 -5.98 -0.80
C GLY A 401 31.19 -6.59 0.61
N LYS A 402 30.06 -7.08 1.11
CA LYS A 402 29.97 -7.73 2.42
C LYS A 402 30.12 -9.26 2.36
N ARG A 403 30.18 -9.84 1.16
CA ARG A 403 30.17 -11.29 0.89
C ARG A 403 29.00 -12.01 1.57
N ILE A 404 27.80 -11.43 1.50
CA ILE A 404 26.58 -11.97 2.12
C ILE A 404 25.67 -12.53 1.04
N GLU A 405 25.22 -13.77 1.23
CA GLU A 405 24.11 -14.40 0.50
C GLU A 405 22.77 -14.05 1.16
N MET A 406 21.77 -13.75 0.34
CA MET A 406 20.44 -13.33 0.77
C MET A 406 19.39 -14.11 -0.02
N TYR A 407 18.90 -15.20 0.58
CA TYR A 407 17.81 -15.99 0.02
C TYR A 407 16.50 -15.25 0.25
N ARG A 408 15.87 -14.80 -0.83
CA ARG A 408 14.63 -14.04 -0.79
C ARG A 408 13.48 -14.87 -1.33
N VAL A 409 12.34 -14.75 -0.67
CA VAL A 409 11.13 -15.48 -1.03
C VAL A 409 9.96 -14.50 -1.05
N TRP A 410 9.24 -14.49 -2.17
CA TRP A 410 8.00 -13.74 -2.34
C TRP A 410 6.90 -14.63 -2.89
N ILE A 411 5.67 -14.35 -2.50
CA ILE A 411 4.49 -14.94 -3.14
C ILE A 411 3.90 -13.90 -4.07
N GLN A 412 3.59 -14.30 -5.30
CA GLN A 412 3.00 -13.43 -6.31
C GLN A 412 1.78 -14.10 -6.93
N GLY A 413 0.67 -13.37 -7.03
CA GLY A 413 -0.59 -13.91 -7.52
C GLY A 413 -1.40 -12.94 -8.37
N LYS A 414 -2.23 -13.52 -9.23
CA LYS A 414 -3.28 -12.86 -10.01
C LYS A 414 -4.58 -13.62 -9.77
N PHE A 415 -5.61 -12.91 -9.33
CA PHE A 415 -6.88 -13.48 -8.92
C PHE A 415 -8.01 -12.70 -9.58
N ARG A 416 -8.89 -13.38 -10.31
CA ARG A 416 -9.97 -12.77 -11.08
C ARG A 416 -11.31 -13.00 -10.39
N LYS A 417 -12.10 -11.94 -10.24
CA LYS A 417 -13.52 -12.08 -9.87
C LYS A 417 -14.26 -12.70 -11.06
N PRO A 418 -15.03 -13.79 -10.89
CA PRO A 418 -15.83 -14.36 -11.98
C PRO A 418 -16.76 -13.33 -12.65
N GLU A 419 -17.13 -13.59 -13.91
CA GLU A 419 -18.09 -12.78 -14.69
C GLU A 419 -19.52 -12.86 -14.16
#